data_AF-A0A7R9UHR2-F1
#
_entry.id   AF-A0A7R9UHR2-F1
#
_cell.length_a   1.000
_cell.length_b   1.000
_cell.length_c   1.000
_cell.angle_alpha   90.00
_cell.angle_beta   90.00
_cell.angle_gamma   90.00
#
_symmetry.space_group_name_H-M   'P 1'
#
loop_
_entity.id
_entity.type
_entity.pdbx_description
1 polymer ?
#
loop_
_entity_poly.entity_id
_entity_poly.type
_entity_poly.pdbx_seq_one_letter_code
_entity_poly.pdbx_strand_id
1 'polypeptide(L)'
;ADGANLPQAWTRQAHFSLGVSNHLDPTRSVLKESDHMFHARANDWGFREFVNLNDARDPHVGFLQPDGSLLIECNVEVTWQPPQHLDSKKETGFVGLKNQGATCYMNSLLQTLAHIPSFRKAVYHMPTREDEDPESSIPLALQRIFYKLQHS
;
A
#
# COMPACT_ATOMS: atom_id res chain seq x y z
N ALA A 1 -7.53 15.33 -9.72
CA ALA A 1 -7.66 15.77 -8.31
C ALA A 1 -6.35 16.40 -7.90
N ASP A 2 -6.34 17.67 -7.49
CA ASP A 2 -5.10 18.38 -7.18
C ASP A 2 -4.47 17.83 -5.90
N GLY A 3 -3.27 17.25 -6.03
CA GLY A 3 -2.52 16.69 -4.91
C GLY A 3 -2.16 17.70 -3.81
N ALA A 4 -2.28 19.00 -4.10
CA ALA A 4 -2.05 20.11 -3.17
C ALA A 4 -3.08 20.18 -2.02
N ASN A 5 -4.27 19.62 -2.21
CA ASN A 5 -5.35 19.64 -1.21
C ASN A 5 -5.45 18.35 -0.37
N LEU A 6 -4.51 17.42 -0.56
CA LEU A 6 -4.49 16.17 0.21
C LEU A 6 -3.75 16.34 1.54
N PRO A 7 -4.15 15.63 2.61
CA PRO A 7 -3.49 15.70 3.92
C PRO A 7 -1.98 15.43 3.80
N GLN A 8 -1.14 16.13 4.56
CA GLN A 8 0.33 16.11 4.42
C GLN A 8 0.98 14.70 4.44
N ALA A 9 0.27 13.69 4.96
CA ALA A 9 0.70 12.28 5.06
C ALA A 9 -0.04 11.33 4.08
N TRP A 10 -0.63 11.83 3.00
CA TRP A 10 -1.30 10.97 2.03
C TRP A 10 -0.31 10.11 1.25
N THR A 11 -0.65 8.84 1.07
CA THR A 11 0.01 7.93 0.13
C THR A 11 -1.03 7.12 -0.63
N ARG A 12 -0.78 6.81 -1.90
CA ARG A 12 -1.60 5.91 -2.71
C ARG A 12 -0.71 5.06 -3.58
N GLN A 13 -0.82 3.74 -3.44
CA GLN A 13 -0.20 2.82 -4.38
C GLN A 13 -1.11 2.71 -5.61
N ALA A 14 -0.53 2.84 -6.80
CA ALA A 14 -1.22 2.49 -8.02
C ALA A 14 -0.30 1.68 -8.93
N HIS A 15 -0.88 0.65 -9.53
CA HIS A 15 -0.38 0.06 -10.76
C HIS A 15 -1.04 0.80 -11.91
N PHE A 16 -0.28 1.22 -12.92
CA PHE A 16 -0.87 1.91 -14.06
C PHE A 16 -0.16 1.53 -15.36
N SER A 17 -0.92 1.60 -16.43
CA SER A 17 -0.41 1.54 -17.80
C SER A 17 -0.68 2.86 -18.51
N LEU A 18 0.27 3.27 -19.33
CA LEU A 18 0.14 4.39 -20.26
C LEU A 18 0.46 3.84 -21.65
N GLY A 19 -0.31 4.22 -22.66
CA GLY A 19 -0.15 3.75 -24.02
C GLY A 19 -0.34 4.86 -25.06
N VAL A 20 0.30 4.70 -26.22
CA VAL A 20 0.05 5.50 -27.42
C VAL A 20 -0.34 4.54 -28.52
N SER A 21 -1.57 4.69 -29.01
CA SER A 21 -2.16 3.80 -30.00
C SER A 21 -1.70 4.13 -31.41
N ASN A 22 -1.46 3.09 -32.22
CA ASN A 22 -1.19 3.22 -33.64
C ASN A 22 -2.41 2.72 -34.44
N HIS A 23 -3.03 3.60 -35.23
CA HIS A 23 -4.28 3.30 -35.95
C HIS A 23 -4.06 2.56 -37.27
N LEU A 24 -2.86 2.63 -37.85
CA LEU A 24 -2.52 1.91 -39.09
C LEU A 24 -2.09 0.47 -38.79
N ASP A 25 -1.34 0.27 -37.70
CA ASP A 25 -0.84 -1.04 -37.28
C ASP A 25 -0.90 -1.14 -35.74
N PRO A 26 -1.93 -1.79 -35.19
CA PRO A 26 -2.10 -1.96 -33.75
C PRO A 26 -0.90 -2.62 -33.05
N THR A 27 -0.11 -3.44 -33.75
CA THR A 27 1.07 -4.12 -33.17
C THR A 27 2.22 -3.16 -32.87
N ARG A 28 2.21 -1.97 -33.47
CA ARG A 28 3.16 -0.88 -33.20
C ARG A 28 2.71 0.06 -32.08
N SER A 29 1.53 -0.16 -31.50
CA SER A 29 1.09 0.57 -30.32
C SER A 29 2.07 0.33 -29.17
N VAL A 30 2.42 1.40 -28.46
CA VAL A 30 3.36 1.31 -27.34
C VAL A 30 2.56 1.37 -26.06
N LEU A 31 2.68 0.36 -25.21
CA LEU A 31 2.13 0.31 -23.86
C LEU A 31 3.29 0.17 -22.87
N LYS A 32 3.30 0.97 -21.81
CA LYS A 32 4.25 0.84 -20.72
C LYS A 32 3.52 0.82 -19.39
N GLU A 33 3.98 -0.03 -18.49
CA GLU A 33 3.39 -0.25 -17.19
C GLU A 33 4.36 0.15 -16.09
N SER A 34 3.84 0.67 -14.98
CA SER A 34 4.64 0.98 -13.80
C SER A 34 3.78 0.92 -12.55
N ASP A 35 4.43 0.51 -11.47
CA ASP A 35 3.93 0.68 -10.11
C ASP A 35 4.54 1.94 -9.49
N HIS A 36 3.73 2.70 -8.76
CA HIS A 36 4.23 3.86 -8.02
C HIS A 36 3.42 4.12 -6.75
N MET A 37 4.14 4.56 -5.71
CA MET A 37 3.54 5.09 -4.49
C MET A 37 3.48 6.61 -4.58
N PHE A 38 2.32 7.12 -4.98
CA PHE A 38 2.06 8.54 -5.05
C PHE A 38 1.99 9.14 -3.64
N HIS A 39 2.63 10.28 -3.45
CA HIS A 39 2.67 11.03 -2.20
C HIS A 39 3.10 12.48 -2.47
N ALA A 40 3.09 13.34 -1.45
CA ALA A 40 3.35 14.78 -1.62
C ALA A 40 4.69 15.15 -2.30
N ARG A 41 5.73 14.29 -2.24
CA ARG A 41 7.05 14.54 -2.86
C ARG A 41 7.27 13.87 -4.22
N ALA A 42 6.42 12.92 -4.57
CA ALA A 42 6.40 12.27 -5.89
C ALA A 42 4.94 12.04 -6.24
N ASN A 43 4.26 13.15 -6.53
CA ASN A 43 2.86 13.21 -6.91
C ASN A 43 2.65 13.02 -8.42
N ASP A 44 3.74 13.03 -9.20
CA ASP A 44 3.80 12.61 -10.59
C ASP A 44 4.72 11.38 -10.75
N TRP A 45 4.45 10.62 -11.81
CA TRP A 45 5.27 9.50 -12.23
C TRP A 45 5.01 9.19 -13.70
N GLY A 46 6.00 8.62 -14.39
CA GLY A 46 5.86 8.29 -15.80
C GLY A 46 7.20 7.97 -16.45
N PHE A 47 7.23 8.09 -17.77
CA PHE A 47 8.38 7.69 -18.58
C PHE A 47 8.95 8.91 -19.30
N ARG A 48 10.26 9.15 -19.14
CA ARG A 48 10.96 10.25 -19.84
C ARG A 48 11.00 10.06 -21.35
N GLU A 49 11.05 8.80 -21.79
CA GLU A 49 11.03 8.41 -23.19
C GLU A 49 9.87 7.45 -23.40
N PHE A 50 9.01 7.72 -24.39
CA PHE A 50 7.81 6.95 -24.64
C PHE A 50 7.74 6.44 -26.09
N VAL A 51 7.56 7.36 -27.04
CA VAL A 51 7.62 7.14 -28.50
C VAL A 51 8.60 8.15 -29.10
N ASN A 52 9.28 7.80 -30.19
CA ASN A 52 10.13 8.75 -30.90
C ASN A 52 9.29 9.93 -31.43
N LEU A 53 9.74 11.16 -31.20
CA LEU A 53 8.97 12.35 -31.57
C LEU A 53 8.75 12.49 -33.08
N ASN A 54 9.69 12.03 -33.91
CA ASN A 54 9.53 12.07 -35.36
C ASN A 54 8.44 11.09 -35.80
N ASP A 55 8.48 9.86 -35.29
CA ASP A 55 7.47 8.82 -35.56
C ASP A 55 6.07 9.24 -35.09
N ALA A 56 5.99 9.91 -33.92
CA ALA A 56 4.73 10.39 -33.37
C ALA A 56 4.09 11.51 -34.21
N ARG A 57 4.88 12.24 -34.99
CA ARG A 57 4.43 13.36 -35.84
C ARG A 57 4.26 12.97 -37.30
N ASP A 58 4.81 11.84 -37.72
CA ASP A 58 4.71 11.36 -39.09
C ASP A 58 3.31 10.76 -39.34
N PRO A 59 2.49 11.38 -40.22
CA PRO A 59 1.15 10.88 -40.55
C PRO A 59 1.18 9.49 -41.20
N HIS A 60 2.33 9.06 -41.76
CA HIS A 60 2.49 7.80 -42.45
C HIS A 60 2.89 6.64 -41.52
N VAL A 61 3.29 6.94 -40.28
CA VAL A 61 3.71 5.93 -39.30
C VAL A 61 2.54 5.37 -38.49
N GLY A 62 1.44 6.14 -38.37
CA GLY A 62 0.17 5.69 -37.81
C GLY A 62 -0.09 6.02 -36.33
N PHE A 63 0.85 6.69 -35.64
CA PHE A 63 0.57 7.23 -34.30
C PHE A 63 -0.31 8.49 -34.36
N LEU A 64 -0.04 9.36 -35.34
CA LEU A 64 -0.84 10.56 -35.57
C LEU A 64 -2.16 10.20 -36.25
N GLN A 65 -3.26 10.53 -35.61
CA GLN A 65 -4.61 10.35 -36.14
C GLN A 65 -4.85 11.28 -37.34
N PRO A 66 -5.85 10.99 -38.20
CA PRO A 66 -6.15 11.83 -39.37
C PRO A 66 -6.51 13.28 -39.03
N ASP A 67 -7.02 13.54 -37.82
CA ASP A 67 -7.35 14.87 -37.32
C ASP A 67 -6.14 15.61 -36.68
N GLY A 68 -4.96 14.99 -36.71
CA GLY A 68 -3.73 15.51 -36.13
C GLY A 68 -3.59 15.27 -34.62
N SER A 69 -4.46 14.46 -34.00
CA SER A 69 -4.37 14.10 -32.59
C SER A 69 -3.53 12.83 -32.33
N LEU A 70 -3.14 12.60 -31.08
CA LEU A 70 -2.57 11.33 -30.60
C LEU A 70 -3.58 10.68 -29.67
N LEU A 71 -3.83 9.38 -29.84
CA LEU A 71 -4.64 8.61 -28.92
C LEU A 71 -3.76 8.07 -27.79
N ILE A 72 -3.92 8.64 -26.60
CA ILE A 72 -3.25 8.21 -25.38
C ILE A 72 -4.24 7.39 -24.54
N GLU A 73 -3.86 6.17 -24.20
CA GLU A 73 -4.64 5.26 -23.37
C GLU A 73 -3.99 5.17 -21.98
N CYS A 74 -4.80 5.14 -20.92
CA CYS A 74 -4.28 4.98 -19.57
C CYS A 74 -5.23 4.11 -18.75
N ASN A 75 -4.68 3.05 -18.14
CA ASN A 75 -5.37 2.26 -17.14
C ASN A 75 -4.73 2.49 -15.78
N VAL A 76 -5.53 2.68 -14.74
CA VAL A 76 -5.03 2.93 -13.38
C VAL A 76 -5.76 2.04 -12.39
N GLU A 77 -5.02 1.19 -11.71
CA GLU A 77 -5.48 0.32 -10.65
C GLU A 77 -4.92 0.80 -9.31
N VAL A 78 -5.77 1.42 -8.50
CA VAL A 78 -5.39 1.91 -7.18
C VAL A 78 -5.53 0.79 -6.16
N THR A 79 -4.42 0.39 -5.56
CA THR A 79 -4.41 -0.58 -4.46
C THR A 79 -4.38 0.15 -3.12
N TRP A 80 -5.27 -0.24 -2.22
CA TRP A 80 -5.15 0.21 -0.83
C TRP A 80 -3.97 -0.51 -0.20
N GLN A 81 -2.96 0.26 0.20
CA GLN A 81 -1.92 -0.21 1.11
C GLN A 81 -1.99 0.62 2.39
N PRO A 82 -1.93 0.00 3.58
CA PRO A 82 -1.79 0.77 4.80
C PRO A 82 -0.47 1.55 4.73
N PRO A 83 -0.44 2.84 5.10
CA PRO A 83 0.78 3.64 5.03
C PRO A 83 1.89 2.95 5.83
N GLN A 84 3.07 2.76 5.22
CA GLN A 84 4.20 2.05 5.84
C GLN A 84 4.67 2.69 7.17
N HIS A 85 4.26 3.93 7.44
CA HIS A 85 4.59 4.70 8.64
C HIS A 85 3.37 5.37 9.29
N LEU A 86 2.19 4.74 9.22
CA LEU A 86 1.06 5.23 10.01
C LEU A 86 1.35 4.99 11.50
N ASP A 87 1.56 6.06 12.25
CA ASP A 87 1.55 5.98 13.71
C ASP A 87 0.11 5.76 14.18
N SER A 88 -0.31 4.49 14.20
CA SER A 88 -1.64 4.09 14.63
C SER A 88 -2.00 4.62 16.01
N LYS A 89 -1.01 4.77 16.91
CA LYS A 89 -1.21 5.27 18.27
C LYS A 89 -1.56 6.75 18.25
N LYS A 90 -0.86 7.54 17.43
CA LYS A 90 -1.17 8.97 17.26
C LYS A 90 -2.58 9.20 16.71
N GLU A 91 -3.01 8.39 15.75
CA GLU A 91 -4.30 8.59 15.05
C GLU A 91 -5.50 8.03 15.83
N THR A 92 -5.32 6.90 16.52
CA THR A 92 -6.44 6.16 17.15
C THR A 92 -6.35 6.04 18.66
N GLY A 93 -5.17 6.32 19.24
CA GLY A 93 -4.86 5.98 20.63
C GLY A 93 -4.43 4.52 20.83
N PHE A 94 -4.42 3.69 19.79
CA PHE A 94 -4.12 2.25 19.87
C PHE A 94 -3.00 1.83 18.91
N VAL A 95 -2.25 0.81 19.30
CA VAL A 95 -1.27 0.13 18.44
C VAL A 95 -1.80 -1.21 17.94
N GLY A 96 -1.31 -1.65 16.76
CA GLY A 96 -1.72 -2.91 16.13
C GLY A 96 -0.67 -4.02 16.20
N LEU A 97 -1.07 -5.22 15.77
CA LEU A 97 -0.17 -6.35 15.57
C LEU A 97 0.29 -6.43 14.11
N LYS A 98 1.59 -6.63 13.89
CA LYS A 98 2.12 -6.94 12.55
C LYS A 98 1.64 -8.33 12.14
N ASN A 99 1.10 -8.45 10.94
CA ASN A 99 0.70 -9.75 10.41
C ASN A 99 1.94 -10.50 9.90
N GLN A 100 2.25 -11.65 10.50
CA GLN A 100 3.34 -12.52 10.07
C GLN A 100 2.76 -13.65 9.20
N GLY A 101 2.56 -13.38 7.92
CA GLY A 101 2.00 -14.36 6.97
C GLY A 101 0.47 -14.51 7.10
N ALA A 102 -0.01 -15.75 7.23
CA ALA A 102 -1.45 -16.08 7.22
C ALA A 102 -2.11 -15.98 8.61
N THR A 103 -1.68 -15.02 9.45
CA THR A 103 -2.09 -14.93 10.87
C THR A 103 -3.14 -13.86 11.16
N CYS A 104 -3.75 -13.26 10.13
CA CYS A 104 -4.68 -12.14 10.26
C CYS A 104 -5.86 -12.45 11.21
N TYR A 105 -6.42 -13.66 11.15
CA TYR A 105 -7.51 -14.06 12.04
C TYR A 105 -7.06 -14.12 13.51
N MET A 106 -5.83 -14.59 13.77
CA MET A 106 -5.26 -14.66 15.12
C MET A 106 -5.01 -13.25 15.66
N ASN A 107 -4.48 -12.35 14.83
CA ASN A 107 -4.25 -10.97 15.25
C ASN A 107 -5.54 -10.27 15.65
N SER A 108 -6.61 -10.43 14.88
CA SER A 108 -7.93 -9.87 15.21
C SER A 108 -8.50 -10.48 16.50
N LEU A 109 -8.36 -11.79 16.69
CA LEU A 109 -8.79 -12.46 17.92
C LEU A 109 -7.99 -11.98 19.15
N LEU A 110 -6.66 -11.93 19.05
CA LEU A 110 -5.80 -11.45 20.13
C LEU A 110 -6.09 -10.00 20.51
N GLN A 111 -6.27 -9.12 19.53
CA GLN A 111 -6.66 -7.73 19.80
C GLN A 111 -8.03 -7.65 20.45
N THR A 112 -9.01 -8.45 20.01
CA THR A 112 -10.34 -8.50 20.63
C THR A 112 -10.25 -8.92 22.10
N LEU A 113 -9.52 -10.00 22.40
CA LEU A 113 -9.31 -10.49 23.75
C LEU A 113 -8.54 -9.50 24.64
N ALA A 114 -7.53 -8.82 24.10
CA ALA A 114 -6.74 -7.80 24.83
C ALA A 114 -7.59 -6.59 25.25
N HIS A 115 -8.67 -6.30 24.52
CA HIS A 115 -9.60 -5.22 24.83
C HIS A 115 -10.70 -5.61 25.83
N ILE A 116 -10.78 -6.88 26.24
CA ILE A 116 -11.68 -7.32 27.31
C ILE A 116 -10.95 -7.17 28.67
N PRO A 117 -11.31 -6.21 29.54
CA PRO A 117 -10.51 -5.89 30.72
C PRO A 117 -10.38 -7.05 31.72
N SER A 118 -11.43 -7.85 31.90
CA SER A 118 -11.42 -9.02 32.79
C SER A 118 -10.50 -10.11 32.27
N PHE A 119 -10.56 -10.41 30.98
CA PHE A 119 -9.69 -11.39 30.34
C PHE A 119 -8.22 -10.95 30.40
N ARG A 120 -7.94 -9.69 30.08
CA ARG A 120 -6.58 -9.13 30.16
C ARG A 120 -6.01 -9.22 31.58
N LYS A 121 -6.80 -8.91 32.61
CA LYS A 121 -6.38 -9.09 34.01
C LYS A 121 -6.07 -10.55 34.33
N ALA A 122 -6.91 -11.48 33.88
CA ALA A 122 -6.67 -12.91 34.08
C ALA A 122 -5.35 -13.37 33.43
N VAL A 123 -5.04 -12.90 32.22
CA VAL A 123 -3.76 -13.18 31.53
C VAL A 123 -2.56 -12.68 32.34
N TYR A 124 -2.62 -11.47 32.90
CA TYR A 124 -1.53 -10.95 33.74
C TYR A 124 -1.35 -11.68 35.07
N HIS A 125 -2.35 -12.43 35.53
CA HIS A 125 -2.26 -13.24 36.74
C HIS A 125 -1.88 -14.70 36.48
N MET A 126 -1.68 -15.11 35.23
CA MET A 126 -1.19 -16.46 34.94
C MET A 126 0.21 -16.65 35.55
N PRO A 127 0.45 -17.79 36.24
CA PRO A 127 1.75 -18.08 36.82
C PRO A 127 2.78 -18.22 35.70
N THR A 128 3.84 -17.41 35.77
CA THR A 128 5.02 -17.50 34.92
C THR A 128 6.25 -17.29 35.80
N ARG A 129 7.35 -17.94 35.45
CA ARG A 129 8.64 -17.80 36.12
C ARG A 129 9.53 -16.83 35.36
N GLU A 130 10.45 -16.16 36.06
CA GLU A 130 11.38 -15.20 35.46
C GLU A 130 12.35 -15.84 34.44
N ASP A 131 12.61 -17.15 34.59
CA ASP A 131 13.49 -17.95 33.74
C ASP A 131 12.77 -18.63 32.57
N GLU A 132 11.45 -18.43 32.41
CA GLU A 132 10.69 -19.01 31.30
C GLU A 132 11.04 -18.37 29.96
N ASP A 133 11.24 -19.22 28.95
CA ASP A 133 11.44 -18.77 27.59
C ASP A 133 10.09 -18.39 26.94
N PRO A 134 9.91 -17.15 26.47
CA PRO A 134 8.68 -16.71 25.83
C PRO A 134 8.36 -17.39 24.49
N GLU A 135 9.31 -18.08 23.86
CA GLU A 135 9.00 -18.89 22.66
C GLU A 135 8.35 -20.23 23.01
N SER A 136 8.51 -20.70 24.24
CA SER A 136 7.96 -21.97 24.73
C SER A 136 6.81 -21.81 25.74
N SER A 137 6.64 -20.63 26.34
CA SER A 137 5.56 -20.34 27.31
C SER A 137 4.45 -19.48 26.70
N ILE A 138 3.30 -20.11 26.42
CA ILE A 138 2.09 -19.42 25.94
C ILE A 138 1.61 -18.32 26.91
N PRO A 139 1.53 -18.56 28.24
CA PRO A 139 1.16 -17.51 29.18
C PRO A 139 2.08 -16.29 29.10
N LEU A 140 3.40 -16.51 29.08
CA LEU A 140 4.38 -15.43 28.98
C LEU A 140 4.29 -14.69 27.64
N ALA A 141 4.09 -15.41 26.53
CA ALA A 141 3.87 -14.81 25.22
C ALA A 141 2.63 -13.90 25.19
N LEU A 142 1.50 -14.38 25.74
CA LEU A 142 0.26 -13.59 25.83
C LEU A 142 0.45 -12.35 26.71
N GLN A 143 1.11 -12.48 27.86
CA GLN A 143 1.43 -11.35 28.74
C GLN A 143 2.26 -10.29 28.02
N ARG A 144 3.29 -10.70 27.27
CA ARG A 144 4.13 -9.77 26.48
C ARG A 144 3.35 -9.08 25.37
N ILE A 145 2.48 -9.79 24.65
CA ILE A 145 1.65 -9.21 23.58
C ILE A 145 0.69 -8.17 24.17
N PHE A 146 -0.02 -8.52 25.25
CA PHE A 146 -1.00 -7.63 25.87
C PHE A 146 -0.33 -6.39 26.47
N TYR A 147 0.82 -6.57 27.11
CA TYR A 147 1.61 -5.47 27.66
C TYR A 147 2.02 -4.49 26.56
N LYS A 148 2.56 -4.99 25.44
CA LYS A 148 2.97 -4.16 24.30
C LYS A 148 1.78 -3.44 23.67
N LEU A 149 0.64 -4.11 23.50
CA LEU A 149 -0.57 -3.48 22.96
C LEU A 149 -1.09 -2.31 23.82
N GLN A 150 -0.83 -2.33 25.14
CA GLN A 150 -1.24 -1.24 26.04
C GLN A 150 -0.22 -0.09 26.14
N HIS A 151 1.08 -0.38 26.02
CA HIS A 151 2.14 0.57 26.41
C HIS A 151 3.07 0.96 25.26
N SER A 152 3.09 0.24 24.14
CA SER A 152 3.83 0.64 22.93
C SER A 152 3.12 1.78 22.23
#